data_AF-A0A956RH04-F1
#
_entry.id   AF-A0A956RH04-F1
#
_cell.length_a   1.000
_cell.length_b   1.000
_cell.length_c   1.000
_cell.angle_alpha   90.00
_cell.angle_beta   90.00
_cell.angle_gamma   90.00
#
_symmetry.space_group_name_H-M   'P 1'
#
loop_
_entity.id
_entity.type
_entity.pdbx_description
1 polymer ?
#
loop_
_entity_poly.entity_id
_entity_poly.type
_entity_poly.pdbx_seq_one_letter_code
_entity_poly.pdbx_strand_id
1 'polypeptide(L)'
;EENWHCLAAKASLGHHRDPDYERFCLDYVTFKRRLILDEDTWVSDDLIGGYGFGNVLPPHNTPSGGFGEALAAAMEIKRADGRPTDAEERTMALVLRFLVRQQWNDDNCIACSPDHVVVGGFSESMASPIVRIDYTQHTLAALGRGGRLLGLLPPPEGA
;
A
#
# COMPACT_ATOMS: atom_id res chain seq x y z
N GLU A 1 -0.01 7.69 -9.84
CA GLU A 1 -0.04 6.22 -9.86
C GLU A 1 1.04 5.77 -10.83
N GLU A 2 2.11 5.12 -10.35
CA GLU A 2 3.26 4.76 -11.20
C GLU A 2 3.88 3.41 -10.82
N ASN A 3 3.31 2.67 -9.86
CA ASN A 3 3.90 1.45 -9.28
C ASN A 3 3.89 0.21 -10.20
N TRP A 4 3.22 0.29 -11.35
CA TRP A 4 3.10 -0.83 -12.30
C TRP A 4 4.46 -1.36 -12.78
N HIS A 5 5.50 -0.51 -12.87
CA HIS A 5 6.84 -0.96 -13.28
C HIS A 5 7.46 -1.92 -12.25
N CYS A 6 7.17 -1.75 -10.96
CA CYS A 6 7.59 -2.70 -9.92
C CYS A 6 6.89 -4.05 -10.08
N LEU A 7 5.59 -4.03 -10.40
CA LEU A 7 4.83 -5.26 -10.67
C LEU A 7 5.39 -5.99 -11.89
N ALA A 8 5.73 -5.25 -12.94
CA ALA A 8 6.38 -5.78 -14.14
C ALA A 8 7.75 -6.37 -13.81
N ALA A 9 8.62 -5.64 -13.09
CA ALA A 9 9.94 -6.13 -12.67
C ALA A 9 9.83 -7.44 -11.87
N LYS A 10 8.89 -7.50 -10.91
CA LYS A 10 8.62 -8.72 -10.13
C LYS A 10 8.11 -9.87 -11.00
N ALA A 11 7.24 -9.60 -11.98
CA ALA A 11 6.71 -10.63 -12.87
C ALA A 11 7.81 -11.19 -13.79
N SER A 12 8.79 -10.36 -14.16
CA SER A 12 9.89 -10.74 -15.03
C SER A 12 10.92 -11.69 -14.38
N LEU A 13 10.95 -11.81 -13.05
CA LEU A 13 11.92 -12.64 -12.30
C LEU A 13 12.05 -14.08 -12.82
N GLY A 14 10.97 -14.68 -13.32
CA GLY A 14 10.92 -16.08 -13.77
C GLY A 14 11.14 -16.33 -15.27
N HIS A 15 11.15 -15.28 -16.11
CA HIS A 15 11.12 -15.46 -17.57
C HIS A 15 12.01 -14.49 -18.35
N HIS A 16 12.12 -13.23 -17.91
CA HIS A 16 12.91 -12.20 -18.57
C HIS A 16 13.55 -11.27 -17.53
N ARG A 17 14.33 -11.87 -16.65
CA ARG A 17 14.92 -11.19 -15.51
C ARG A 17 15.98 -10.20 -15.97
N ASP A 18 15.86 -8.95 -15.52
CA ASP A 18 16.80 -7.88 -15.85
C ASP A 18 17.12 -7.04 -14.58
N PRO A 19 18.40 -6.91 -14.20
CA PRO A 19 18.80 -6.21 -12.99
C PRO A 19 18.48 -4.70 -13.02
N ASP A 20 18.32 -4.10 -14.19
CA ASP A 20 17.97 -2.68 -14.31
C ASP A 20 16.50 -2.43 -13.98
N TYR A 21 15.60 -3.37 -14.30
CA TYR A 21 14.18 -3.29 -13.90
C TYR A 21 14.04 -3.42 -12.38
N GLU A 22 14.78 -4.36 -11.80
CA GLU A 22 14.84 -4.57 -10.36
C GLU A 22 15.38 -3.33 -9.66
N ARG A 23 16.53 -2.81 -10.12
CA ARG A 23 17.13 -1.58 -9.57
C ARG A 23 16.17 -0.40 -9.63
N PHE A 24 15.52 -0.19 -10.78
CA PHE A 24 14.57 0.90 -10.92
C PHE A 24 13.42 0.82 -9.91
N CYS A 25 12.84 -0.37 -9.73
CA CYS A 25 11.81 -0.58 -8.71
C CYS A 25 12.32 -0.30 -7.28
N LEU A 26 13.50 -0.83 -6.92
CA LEU A 26 14.06 -0.67 -5.59
C LEU A 26 14.40 0.78 -5.27
N ASP A 27 14.96 1.52 -6.22
CA ASP A 27 15.29 2.93 -6.08
C ASP A 27 14.02 3.78 -5.96
N TYR A 28 13.00 3.48 -6.77
CA TYR A 28 11.68 4.11 -6.70
C TYR A 28 11.01 3.91 -5.34
N VAL A 29 10.99 2.69 -4.81
CA VAL A 29 10.42 2.39 -3.48
C VAL A 29 11.22 3.08 -2.38
N THR A 30 12.56 3.08 -2.48
CA THR A 30 13.44 3.78 -1.53
C THR A 30 13.15 5.27 -1.51
N PHE A 31 12.97 5.89 -2.68
CA PHE A 31 12.60 7.30 -2.79
C PHE A 31 11.22 7.57 -2.19
N LYS A 32 10.20 6.81 -2.60
CA LYS A 32 8.81 7.03 -2.17
C LYS A 32 8.54 6.71 -0.71
N ARG A 33 9.34 5.83 -0.10
CA ARG A 33 9.23 5.52 1.33
C ARG A 33 9.32 6.78 2.22
N ARG A 34 10.04 7.82 1.78
CA ARG A 34 10.14 9.11 2.48
C ARG A 34 8.83 9.88 2.58
N LEU A 35 7.81 9.45 1.82
CA LEU A 35 6.47 10.04 1.80
C LEU A 35 5.48 9.23 2.62
N ILE A 36 5.91 8.10 3.20
CA ILE A 36 5.11 7.37 4.19
C ILE A 36 5.31 8.06 5.52
N LEU A 37 4.22 8.57 6.06
CA LEU A 37 4.20 9.23 7.37
C LEU A 37 4.47 8.20 8.46
N ASP A 38 5.36 8.53 9.37
CA ASP A 38 5.72 7.72 10.54
C ASP A 38 5.59 8.54 11.83
N GLU A 39 5.93 7.92 12.95
CA GLU A 39 5.89 8.54 14.28
C GLU A 39 6.75 9.81 14.36
N ASP A 40 7.84 9.90 13.60
CA ASP A 40 8.77 11.03 13.57
C ASP A 40 8.28 12.18 12.68
N THR A 41 7.16 11.99 11.98
CA THR A 41 6.59 13.00 11.06
C THR A 41 5.71 14.04 11.78
N TRP A 42 5.43 13.88 13.08
CA TRP A 42 4.63 14.81 13.91
C TRP A 42 3.24 15.09 13.36
N VAL A 43 2.57 14.04 12.88
CA VAL A 43 1.19 14.05 12.39
C VAL A 43 0.27 13.32 13.39
N SER A 44 -1.05 13.42 13.21
CA SER A 44 -1.98 12.59 14.00
C SER A 44 -1.70 11.09 13.78
N ASP A 45 -1.87 10.28 14.82
CA ASP A 45 -1.71 8.82 14.79
C ASP A 45 -2.58 8.14 13.70
N ASP A 46 -3.68 8.78 13.32
CA ASP A 46 -4.58 8.33 12.26
C ASP A 46 -3.98 8.46 10.85
N LEU A 47 -2.94 9.30 10.70
CA LEU A 47 -2.26 9.55 9.43
C LEU A 47 -1.00 8.70 9.25
N ILE A 48 -0.48 8.10 10.32
CA ILE A 48 0.70 7.24 10.28
C ILE A 48 0.46 6.05 9.35
N GLY A 49 1.42 5.80 8.46
CA GLY A 49 1.38 4.80 7.39
C GLY A 49 0.77 5.32 6.08
N GLY A 50 0.14 6.48 6.10
CA GLY A 50 -0.38 7.14 4.92
C GLY A 50 0.72 7.73 4.05
N TYR A 51 0.51 7.73 2.74
CA TYR A 51 1.35 8.44 1.77
C TYR A 51 0.93 9.91 1.69
N GLY A 52 1.76 10.82 2.17
CA GLY A 52 1.45 12.24 2.26
C GLY A 52 2.69 13.14 2.39
N PHE A 53 2.46 14.42 2.70
CA PHE A 53 3.54 15.38 2.96
C PHE A 53 3.26 16.14 4.26
N GLY A 54 3.57 15.49 5.39
CA GLY A 54 3.32 15.99 6.74
C GLY A 54 1.89 16.50 6.90
N ASN A 55 1.75 17.68 7.51
CA ASN A 55 0.46 18.35 7.71
C ASN A 55 0.02 19.23 6.52
N VAL A 56 0.76 19.24 5.40
CA VAL A 56 0.45 20.09 4.23
C VAL A 56 -0.49 19.37 3.27
N LEU A 57 -0.20 18.10 3.00
CA LEU A 57 -1.01 17.26 2.12
C LEU A 57 -1.45 16.03 2.92
N PRO A 58 -2.74 15.94 3.30
CA PRO A 58 -3.25 14.79 4.02
C PRO A 58 -3.06 13.53 3.17
N PRO A 59 -2.80 12.37 3.78
CA PRO A 59 -2.57 11.15 3.05
C PRO A 59 -3.82 10.70 2.31
N HIS A 60 -3.61 10.17 1.10
CA HIS A 60 -4.66 9.61 0.26
C HIS A 60 -4.56 8.08 0.26
N ASN A 61 -5.70 7.40 0.15
CA ASN A 61 -5.76 5.93 0.17
C ASN A 61 -5.05 5.32 -1.04
N THR A 62 -5.30 5.85 -2.24
CA THR A 62 -4.76 5.31 -3.49
C THR A 62 -3.23 5.39 -3.58
N PRO A 63 -2.57 6.53 -3.30
CA PRO A 63 -1.12 6.57 -3.25
C PRO A 63 -0.52 5.67 -2.17
N SER A 64 -1.21 5.51 -1.02
CA SER A 64 -0.79 4.59 0.04
C SER A 64 -0.87 3.13 -0.40
N GLY A 65 -1.99 2.74 -1.03
CA GLY A 65 -2.19 1.41 -1.61
C GLY A 65 -1.19 1.13 -2.74
N GLY A 66 -1.05 2.03 -3.70
CA GLY A 66 -0.09 1.88 -4.81
C GLY A 66 1.36 1.82 -4.34
N PHE A 67 1.72 2.54 -3.27
CA PHE A 67 3.02 2.36 -2.62
C PHE A 67 3.14 0.97 -1.97
N GLY A 68 2.10 0.50 -1.26
CA GLY A 68 2.07 -0.84 -0.68
C GLY A 68 2.26 -1.94 -1.73
N GLU A 69 1.67 -1.81 -2.91
CA GLU A 69 1.89 -2.73 -4.03
C GLU A 69 3.34 -2.70 -4.54
N ALA A 70 3.92 -1.51 -4.73
CA ALA A 70 5.31 -1.36 -5.13
C ALA A 70 6.25 -1.97 -4.09
N LEU A 71 5.99 -1.71 -2.80
CA LEU A 71 6.77 -2.21 -1.68
C LEU A 71 6.72 -3.75 -1.61
N ALA A 72 5.54 -4.35 -1.82
CA ALA A 72 5.39 -5.80 -1.88
C ALA A 72 6.23 -6.41 -3.01
N ALA A 73 6.21 -5.81 -4.21
CA ALA A 73 7.02 -6.26 -5.33
C ALA A 73 8.53 -6.10 -5.04
N ALA A 74 8.95 -4.98 -4.46
CA ALA A 74 10.33 -4.75 -4.04
C ALA A 74 10.82 -5.76 -2.99
N MET A 75 9.97 -6.12 -2.03
CA MET A 75 10.28 -7.17 -1.04
C MET A 75 10.51 -8.53 -1.71
N GLU A 76 9.67 -8.91 -2.68
CA GLU A 76 9.83 -10.17 -3.41
C GLU A 76 11.10 -10.18 -4.28
N ILE A 77 11.41 -9.07 -4.95
CA ILE A 77 12.67 -8.90 -5.70
C ILE A 77 13.87 -9.07 -4.75
N LYS A 78 13.87 -8.37 -3.62
CA LYS A 78 14.91 -8.51 -2.59
C LYS A 78 15.05 -9.94 -2.08
N ARG A 79 13.93 -10.63 -1.78
CA ARG A 79 13.95 -12.01 -1.32
C ARG A 79 14.48 -12.97 -2.40
N ALA A 80 14.17 -12.74 -3.67
CA ALA A 80 14.73 -13.51 -4.79
C ALA A 80 16.26 -13.33 -4.92
N ASP A 81 16.79 -12.18 -4.48
CA ASP A 81 18.23 -11.92 -4.36
C ASP A 81 18.87 -12.41 -3.06
N GLY A 82 18.09 -13.00 -2.14
CA GLY A 82 18.58 -13.34 -0.80
C GLY A 82 18.90 -12.12 0.08
N ARG A 83 18.32 -10.95 -0.23
CA ARG A 83 18.50 -9.71 0.51
C ARG A 83 17.44 -9.56 1.61
N PRO A 84 17.80 -8.97 2.78
CA PRO A 84 16.86 -8.79 3.88
C PRO A 84 15.77 -7.76 3.53
N THR A 85 14.60 -7.94 4.15
CA THR A 85 13.41 -7.09 3.96
C THR A 85 12.89 -6.45 5.26
N ASP A 86 13.63 -6.49 6.37
CA ASP A 86 13.13 -6.07 7.69
C ASP A 86 12.62 -4.62 7.72
N ALA A 87 13.31 -3.73 7.00
CA ALA A 87 12.93 -2.32 6.93
C ALA A 87 11.67 -2.11 6.09
N GLU A 88 11.54 -2.85 4.99
CA GLU A 88 10.33 -2.87 4.16
C GLU A 88 9.15 -3.47 4.90
N GLU A 89 9.36 -4.51 5.70
CA GLU A 89 8.31 -5.15 6.50
C GLU A 89 7.74 -4.21 7.55
N ARG A 90 8.59 -3.44 8.25
CA ARG A 90 8.14 -2.40 9.18
C ARG A 90 7.30 -1.33 8.47
N THR A 91 7.78 -0.83 7.33
CA THR A 91 7.02 0.15 6.55
C THR A 91 5.71 -0.42 5.99
N MET A 92 5.71 -1.67 5.53
CA MET A 92 4.50 -2.35 5.07
C MET A 92 3.48 -2.42 6.21
N ALA A 93 3.91 -2.78 7.43
CA ALA A 93 3.00 -2.85 8.57
C ALA A 93 2.33 -1.50 8.89
N LEU A 94 3.06 -0.39 8.76
CA LEU A 94 2.48 0.96 8.90
C LEU A 94 1.43 1.22 7.80
N VAL A 95 1.79 0.98 6.54
CA VAL A 95 0.90 1.19 5.40
C VAL A 95 -0.38 0.35 5.52
N LEU A 96 -0.27 -0.94 5.85
CA LEU A 96 -1.45 -1.79 6.00
C LEU A 96 -2.33 -1.35 7.16
N ARG A 97 -1.73 -0.94 8.29
CA ARG A 97 -2.48 -0.41 9.43
C ARG A 97 -3.26 0.84 9.05
N PHE A 98 -2.64 1.76 8.32
CA PHE A 98 -3.32 2.94 7.77
C PHE A 98 -4.50 2.51 6.91
N LEU A 99 -4.28 1.67 5.90
CA LEU A 99 -5.33 1.25 4.97
C LEU A 99 -6.49 0.56 5.68
N VAL A 100 -6.25 -0.34 6.64
CA VAL A 100 -7.34 -0.98 7.41
C VAL A 100 -8.17 0.05 8.18
N ARG A 101 -7.55 1.07 8.79
CA ARG A 101 -8.29 2.14 9.49
C ARG A 101 -9.14 2.98 8.54
N GLN A 102 -8.69 3.15 7.30
CA GLN A 102 -9.38 3.93 6.27
C GLN A 102 -10.54 3.17 5.61
N GLN A 103 -10.67 1.86 5.87
CA GLN A 103 -11.77 1.07 5.34
C GLN A 103 -13.09 1.53 5.97
N TRP A 104 -14.09 1.76 5.12
CA TRP A 104 -15.42 2.05 5.60
C TRP A 104 -16.00 0.79 6.25
N ASN A 105 -16.62 0.94 7.41
CA ASN A 105 -17.23 -0.12 8.21
C ASN A 105 -18.59 0.36 8.74
N ASP A 106 -19.30 -0.52 9.42
CA ASP A 106 -20.64 -0.22 9.94
C ASP A 106 -20.64 0.99 10.91
N ASP A 107 -19.54 1.23 11.62
CA ASP A 107 -19.42 2.30 12.61
C ASP A 107 -19.10 3.68 11.99
N ASN A 108 -18.36 3.72 10.87
CA ASN A 108 -17.92 4.97 10.25
C ASN A 108 -18.68 5.32 8.94
N CYS A 109 -19.53 4.41 8.45
CA CYS A 109 -20.46 4.64 7.34
C CYS A 109 -21.69 5.47 7.76
N ILE A 110 -21.60 6.24 8.85
CA ILE A 110 -22.67 7.13 9.34
C ILE A 110 -23.07 8.23 8.34
N ALA A 111 -22.15 8.59 7.44
CA ALA A 111 -22.37 9.57 6.38
C ALA A 111 -22.75 8.93 5.04
N CYS A 112 -22.85 7.60 4.98
CA CYS A 112 -23.38 6.90 3.83
C CYS A 112 -24.86 7.26 3.64
N SER A 113 -25.29 7.38 2.38
CA SER A 113 -26.72 7.40 2.10
C SER A 113 -27.33 6.08 2.56
N PRO A 114 -28.53 6.07 3.18
CA PRO A 114 -29.24 4.84 3.53
C PRO A 114 -29.40 3.87 2.35
N ASP A 115 -29.48 4.40 1.13
CA ASP A 115 -29.65 3.62 -0.09
C ASP A 115 -28.31 3.15 -0.70
N HIS A 116 -27.17 3.66 -0.20
CA HIS A 116 -25.83 3.39 -0.74
C HIS A 116 -24.82 3.18 0.39
N VAL A 117 -24.94 2.04 1.06
CA VAL A 117 -23.96 1.55 2.03
C VAL A 117 -22.74 1.04 1.27
N VAL A 118 -21.55 1.53 1.61
CA VAL A 118 -20.28 1.18 0.94
C VAL A 118 -19.26 0.56 1.91
N VAL A 119 -19.76 -0.24 2.86
CA VAL A 119 -18.94 -1.02 3.80
C VAL A 119 -17.90 -1.85 3.03
N GLY A 120 -16.67 -1.84 3.54
CA GLY A 120 -15.50 -2.43 2.90
C GLY A 120 -14.83 -1.53 1.84
N GLY A 121 -15.48 -0.44 1.45
CA GLY A 121 -15.00 0.51 0.46
C GLY A 121 -13.90 1.44 0.99
N PHE A 122 -13.27 2.13 0.05
CA PHE A 122 -12.22 3.11 0.30
C PHE A 122 -12.53 4.40 -0.47
N SER A 123 -12.59 5.51 0.25
CA SER A 123 -12.69 6.84 -0.35
C SER A 123 -11.32 7.35 -0.81
N GLU A 124 -11.26 8.51 -1.44
CA GLU A 124 -10.00 9.14 -1.87
C GLU A 124 -9.05 9.40 -0.69
N SER A 125 -9.62 9.94 0.39
CA SER A 125 -8.97 10.25 1.66
C SER A 125 -10.03 10.40 2.75
N MET A 126 -9.61 10.65 3.99
CA MET A 126 -10.53 10.97 5.08
C MET A 126 -11.36 12.24 4.86
N ALA A 127 -10.85 13.17 4.04
CA ALA A 127 -11.50 14.46 3.81
C ALA A 127 -12.36 14.48 2.54
N SER A 128 -12.34 13.41 1.74
CA SER A 128 -13.03 13.33 0.46
C SER A 128 -13.79 12.00 0.37
N PRO A 129 -15.13 12.00 0.40
CA PRO A 129 -15.93 10.79 0.37
C PRO A 129 -16.03 10.18 -1.05
N ILE A 130 -15.30 10.71 -2.04
CA ILE A 130 -15.32 10.21 -3.40
C ILE A 130 -14.75 8.79 -3.41
N VAL A 131 -15.53 7.84 -3.93
CA VAL A 131 -15.09 6.46 -4.13
C VAL A 131 -14.90 6.22 -5.63
N ARG A 132 -13.76 5.62 -5.98
CA ARG A 132 -13.45 5.14 -7.33
C ARG A 132 -12.95 3.70 -7.23
N ILE A 133 -13.25 2.89 -8.25
CA ILE A 133 -12.78 1.50 -8.31
C ILE A 133 -11.27 1.37 -8.09
N ASP A 134 -10.53 2.33 -8.63
CA ASP A 134 -9.09 2.48 -8.49
C ASP A 134 -8.62 2.49 -7.02
N TYR A 135 -9.34 3.21 -6.15
CA TYR A 135 -8.97 3.42 -4.75
C TYR A 135 -9.06 2.10 -3.98
N THR A 136 -10.16 1.39 -4.22
CA THR A 136 -10.41 0.05 -3.67
C THR A 136 -9.42 -0.97 -4.23
N GLN A 137 -9.14 -0.94 -5.55
CA GLN A 137 -8.26 -1.89 -6.21
C GLN A 137 -6.85 -1.85 -5.63
N HIS A 138 -6.21 -0.67 -5.61
CA HIS A 138 -4.86 -0.52 -5.06
C HIS A 138 -4.79 -0.90 -3.59
N THR A 139 -5.79 -0.49 -2.82
CA THR A 139 -5.83 -0.77 -1.38
C THR A 139 -5.96 -2.26 -1.10
N LEU A 140 -6.88 -2.95 -1.77
CA LEU A 140 -7.05 -4.40 -1.59
C LEU A 140 -5.86 -5.19 -2.12
N ALA A 141 -5.22 -4.76 -3.20
CA ALA A 141 -4.00 -5.40 -3.71
C ALA A 141 -2.85 -5.28 -2.70
N ALA A 142 -2.66 -4.11 -2.09
CA ALA A 142 -1.70 -3.89 -1.02
C ALA A 142 -2.03 -4.73 0.22
N LEU A 143 -3.26 -4.67 0.73
CA LEU A 143 -3.71 -5.47 1.89
C LEU A 143 -3.53 -6.96 1.66
N GLY A 144 -3.96 -7.47 0.50
CA GLY A 144 -3.87 -8.88 0.18
C GLY A 144 -2.42 -9.35 0.04
N ARG A 145 -1.62 -8.70 -0.81
CA ARG A 145 -0.24 -9.16 -1.07
C ARG A 145 0.71 -8.79 0.06
N GLY A 146 0.65 -7.57 0.56
CA GLY A 146 1.42 -7.12 1.71
C GLY A 146 1.11 -7.94 2.96
N GLY A 147 -0.17 -8.19 3.23
CA GLY A 147 -0.60 -9.01 4.37
C GLY A 147 -0.04 -10.44 4.30
N ARG A 148 -0.02 -11.06 3.12
CA ARG A 148 0.64 -12.38 2.93
C ARG A 148 2.15 -12.33 3.14
N LEU A 149 2.83 -11.30 2.62
CA LEU A 149 4.28 -11.16 2.77
C LEU A 149 4.72 -10.95 4.23
N LEU A 150 3.82 -10.41 5.06
CA LEU A 150 3.98 -10.25 6.51
C LEU A 150 3.45 -11.46 7.31
N GLY A 151 2.91 -12.49 6.65
CA GLY A 151 2.34 -13.67 7.32
C GLY A 151 1.02 -13.40 8.08
N LEU A 152 0.34 -12.28 7.80
CA LEU A 152 -0.94 -11.91 8.41
C LEU A 152 -2.14 -12.57 7.72
N LEU A 153 -1.95 -12.98 6.47
CA LEU A 153 -2.96 -13.65 5.66
C LEU A 153 -2.45 -15.02 5.20
N PRO A 154 -3.33 -16.02 5.05
CA PRO A 154 -2.95 -17.32 4.51
C PRO A 154 -2.44 -17.18 3.06
N PRO A 155 -1.63 -18.15 2.58
CA PRO A 155 -1.28 -18.22 1.16
C PRO A 155 -2.54 -18.36 0.30
N PRO A 156 -2.48 -17.99 -1.00
CA PRO A 156 -3.60 -18.20 -1.90
C PRO A 156 -3.95 -19.69 -1.96
N GLU A 157 -5.24 -20.01 -1.98
CA GLU A 157 -5.69 -21.39 -2.20
C GLU A 157 -5.20 -21.89 -3.57
N GLY A 158 -4.43 -22.97 -3.59
CA GLY A 158 -3.93 -23.59 -4.82
C GLY A 158 -2.60 -23.05 -5.39
N ALA A 159 -1.83 -22.29 -4.59
CA ALA A 159 -0.47 -21.87 -4.94
C ALA A 159 0.58 -22.99 -4.79
#